data_AF-A0A3N2H7W5-F1
#
_entry.id   AF-A0A3N2H7W5-F1
#
_cell.length_a   1.000
_cell.length_b   1.000
_cell.length_c   1.000
_cell.angle_alpha   90.00
_cell.angle_beta   90.00
_cell.angle_gamma   90.00
#
_symmetry.space_group_name_H-M   'P 1'
#
loop_
_entity.id
_entity.type
_entity.pdbx_description
1 polymer ?
#
loop_
_entity_poly.entity_id
_entity_poly.type
_entity_poly.pdbx_seq_one_letter_code
_entity_poly.pdbx_strand_id
1 'polypeptide(L)'
;MRTRRRARWIRIEAWHIPVRLVTGAFVLNSGLAKRKADETTTAQLHGFAAGTYPPVKRVPPEKFVRALSAGEIALGAMLLIPAVPPLVAGAGLAAFSAGLLGLYARTPGLRQEGSIQPTEQGVAIAKDVWMFGIGASMVLDHFLGSHRRERA
;
A
#
# COMPACT_ATOMS: atom_id res chain seq x y z
N MET A 1 21.58 0.83 -30.77
CA MET A 1 20.72 -0.03 -29.91
C MET A 1 20.62 0.54 -28.49
N ARG A 2 19.68 1.46 -28.19
CA ARG A 2 19.50 1.95 -26.79
C ARG A 2 18.09 2.45 -26.44
N THR A 3 17.11 2.21 -27.30
CA THR A 3 15.74 2.77 -27.18
C THR A 3 14.69 1.79 -26.63
N ARG A 4 14.96 0.48 -26.58
CA ARG A 4 13.98 -0.53 -26.12
C ARG A 4 13.70 -0.55 -24.61
N ARG A 5 14.54 0.07 -23.76
CA ARG A 5 14.32 0.08 -22.29
C ARG A 5 13.30 1.14 -21.82
N ARG A 6 13.22 2.31 -22.45
CA ARG A 6 12.31 3.41 -22.01
C ARG A 6 10.83 3.07 -22.17
N ALA A 7 10.46 2.36 -23.23
CA ALA A 7 9.06 2.03 -23.54
C ALA A 7 8.45 0.96 -22.62
N ARG A 8 9.22 0.35 -21.70
CA ARG A 8 8.76 -0.75 -20.84
C ARG A 8 8.18 -0.31 -19.51
N TRP A 9 8.52 0.89 -19.05
CA TRP A 9 8.14 1.37 -17.71
C TRP A 9 6.72 1.97 -17.69
N ILE A 10 6.20 2.44 -18.82
CA ILE A 10 4.89 3.14 -18.93
C ILE A 10 3.77 2.20 -19.44
N ARG A 11 4.04 0.92 -19.70
CA ARG A 11 3.03 0.01 -20.29
C ARG A 11 1.96 -0.39 -19.27
N ILE A 12 0.77 0.17 -19.41
CA ILE A 12 -0.43 -0.25 -18.67
C ILE A 12 -1.07 -1.42 -19.43
N GLU A 13 -1.04 -2.61 -18.85
CA GLU A 13 -1.84 -3.75 -19.29
C GLU A 13 -3.30 -3.62 -18.85
N ALA A 14 -4.23 -4.28 -19.56
CA ALA A 14 -5.66 -4.19 -19.29
C ALA A 14 -6.02 -4.59 -17.85
N TRP A 15 -5.34 -5.59 -17.29
CA TRP A 15 -5.59 -6.08 -15.93
C TRP A 15 -5.13 -5.10 -14.84
N HIS A 16 -4.20 -4.18 -15.15
CA HIS A 16 -3.79 -3.13 -14.20
C HIS A 16 -4.94 -2.14 -13.92
N ILE A 17 -5.84 -1.92 -14.87
CA ILE A 17 -6.90 -0.91 -14.77
C ILE A 17 -7.81 -1.16 -13.57
N PRO A 18 -8.49 -2.32 -13.45
CA PRO A 18 -9.42 -2.54 -12.34
C PRO A 18 -8.72 -2.51 -10.98
N VAL A 19 -7.54 -3.13 -10.86
CA VAL A 19 -6.81 -3.17 -9.57
C VAL A 19 -6.30 -1.79 -9.16
N ARG A 20 -5.78 -0.99 -10.10
CA ARG A 20 -5.35 0.39 -9.81
C ARG A 20 -6.52 1.30 -9.46
N LEU A 21 -7.65 1.17 -10.17
CA LEU A 21 -8.83 1.99 -9.91
C LEU A 21 -9.41 1.70 -8.53
N VAL A 22 -9.70 0.43 -8.22
CA VAL A 22 -10.36 0.06 -6.95
C VAL A 22 -9.45 0.35 -5.76
N THR A 23 -8.19 -0.11 -5.82
CA THR A 23 -7.25 0.13 -4.71
C THR A 23 -6.91 1.62 -4.59
N GLY A 24 -6.70 2.31 -5.71
CA GLY A 24 -6.38 3.74 -5.72
C GLY A 24 -7.50 4.60 -5.15
N ALA A 25 -8.75 4.33 -5.55
CA ALA A 25 -9.91 5.05 -5.04
C ALA A 25 -10.12 4.80 -3.54
N PHE A 26 -9.98 3.54 -3.08
CA PHE A 26 -10.11 3.20 -1.68
C PHE A 26 -9.05 3.88 -0.80
N VAL A 27 -7.78 3.82 -1.21
CA VAL A 27 -6.66 4.44 -0.48
C VAL A 27 -6.76 5.97 -0.52
N LEU A 28 -7.16 6.55 -1.65
CA LEU A 28 -7.37 8.00 -1.76
C LEU A 28 -8.48 8.46 -0.82
N ASN A 29 -9.63 7.77 -0.82
CA ASN A 29 -10.74 8.06 0.08
C ASN A 29 -10.31 7.94 1.55
N SER A 30 -9.57 6.88 1.89
CA SER A 30 -8.98 6.67 3.21
C SER A 30 -8.12 7.85 3.66
N GLY A 31 -7.24 8.34 2.78
CA GLY A 31 -6.38 9.49 3.07
C GLY A 31 -7.14 10.81 3.20
N LEU A 32 -8.13 11.05 2.34
CA LEU A 32 -8.99 12.23 2.41
C LEU A 32 -9.81 12.27 3.69
N ALA A 33 -10.35 11.13 4.13
CA ALA A 33 -11.09 11.01 5.38
C ALA A 33 -10.21 11.35 6.60
N LYS A 34 -8.93 10.95 6.59
CA LYS A 34 -7.98 11.25 7.68
C LYS A 34 -7.49 12.70 7.71
N ARG A 35 -7.71 13.49 6.66
CA ARG A 35 -7.22 14.88 6.58
C ARG A 35 -7.81 15.79 7.66
N LYS A 36 -9.01 15.46 8.14
CA LYS A 36 -9.73 16.18 9.19
C LYS A 36 -10.01 15.29 10.41
N ALA A 37 -9.11 14.34 10.69
CA ALA A 37 -9.23 13.49 11.86
C ALA A 37 -9.34 14.34 13.14
N ASP A 38 -10.29 14.02 14.00
CA ASP A 38 -10.40 14.62 15.32
C ASP A 38 -9.29 14.14 16.26
N GLU A 39 -9.21 14.70 17.46
CA GLU A 39 -8.18 14.36 18.45
C GLU A 39 -8.22 12.88 18.83
N THR A 40 -9.42 12.31 18.99
CA THR A 40 -9.63 10.89 19.34
C THR A 40 -9.10 9.97 18.25
N THR A 41 -9.50 10.18 17.00
CA THR A 41 -9.03 9.42 15.84
C THR A 41 -7.53 9.58 15.67
N THR A 42 -7.02 10.78 15.92
CA THR A 42 -5.60 11.08 15.82
C THR A 42 -4.79 10.30 16.86
N ALA A 43 -5.22 10.32 18.12
CA ALA A 43 -4.61 9.58 19.20
C ALA A 43 -4.68 8.07 18.97
N GLN A 44 -5.81 7.55 18.47
CA GLN A 44 -5.99 6.13 18.16
C GLN A 44 -5.06 5.66 17.04
N LEU A 45 -5.02 6.38 15.91
CA LEU A 45 -4.16 6.03 14.78
C LEU A 45 -2.67 6.10 15.15
N HIS A 46 -2.27 7.15 15.86
CA HIS A 46 -0.90 7.29 16.34
C HIS A 46 -0.55 6.20 17.36
N GLY A 47 -1.41 5.97 18.36
CA GLY A 47 -1.20 4.97 19.40
C GLY A 47 -1.07 3.56 18.82
N PHE A 48 -1.92 3.21 17.85
CA PHE A 48 -1.84 1.95 17.15
C PHE A 48 -0.51 1.77 16.41
N ALA A 49 -0.07 2.78 15.65
CA ALA A 49 1.21 2.72 14.95
C ALA A 49 2.42 2.74 15.90
N ALA A 50 2.36 3.54 16.95
CA ALA A 50 3.42 3.73 17.94
C ALA A 50 3.61 2.53 18.87
N GLY A 51 2.55 1.73 19.08
CA GLY A 51 2.62 0.46 19.78
C GLY A 51 3.55 -0.54 19.07
N THR A 52 3.59 -0.47 17.74
CA THR A 52 4.34 -1.43 16.91
C THR A 52 5.64 -0.88 16.36
N TYR A 53 5.70 0.42 16.07
CA TYR A 53 6.87 1.11 15.56
C TYR A 53 7.36 2.15 16.58
N PRO A 54 8.31 1.78 17.48
CA PRO A 54 8.80 2.68 18.52
C PRO A 54 9.26 4.07 18.04
N PRO A 55 9.87 4.23 16.85
CA PRO A 55 10.23 5.56 16.34
C PRO A 55 9.04 6.52 16.17
N VAL A 56 7.83 6.01 15.93
CA VAL A 56 6.61 6.83 15.76
C VAL A 56 6.24 7.57 17.05
N LYS A 57 6.62 7.05 18.23
CA LYS A 57 6.41 7.72 19.53
C LYS A 57 7.06 9.10 19.61
N ARG A 58 8.12 9.34 18.83
CA ARG A 58 8.85 10.62 18.80
C ARG A 58 8.19 11.66 17.90
N VAL A 59 7.22 11.26 17.09
CA VAL A 59 6.47 12.14 16.20
C VAL A 59 5.17 12.55 16.89
N PRO A 60 4.83 13.85 16.96
CA PRO A 60 3.54 14.30 17.47
C PRO A 60 2.36 13.62 16.73
N PRO A 61 1.29 13.20 17.42
CA PRO A 61 0.17 12.46 16.82
C PRO A 61 -0.42 13.14 15.59
N GLU A 62 -0.70 14.44 15.66
CA GLU A 62 -1.25 15.22 14.54
C GLU A 62 -0.31 15.23 13.33
N LYS A 63 1.01 15.38 13.56
CA LYS A 63 2.01 15.37 12.48
C LYS A 63 2.08 13.99 11.82
N PHE A 64 2.00 12.93 12.61
CA PHE A 64 1.95 11.56 12.10
C PHE A 64 0.71 11.33 11.24
N VAL A 65 -0.48 11.67 11.75
CA VAL A 65 -1.74 11.43 11.01
C VAL A 65 -1.83 12.30 9.77
N ARG A 66 -1.34 13.55 9.81
CA ARG A 66 -1.24 14.40 8.63
C ARG A 66 -0.29 13.81 7.57
N ALA A 67 0.85 13.27 8.00
CA ALA A 67 1.79 12.61 7.10
C ALA A 67 1.20 11.30 6.51
N LEU A 68 0.51 10.51 7.34
CA LEU A 68 -0.19 9.30 6.90
C LEU A 68 -1.27 9.63 5.86
N SER A 69 -2.12 10.62 6.14
CA SER A 69 -3.14 11.12 5.23
C SER A 69 -2.54 11.59 3.91
N ALA A 70 -1.46 12.38 3.95
CA ALA A 70 -0.77 12.83 2.74
C ALA A 70 -0.16 11.67 1.95
N GLY A 71 0.40 10.66 2.62
CA GLY A 71 0.95 9.46 2.00
C GLY A 71 -0.12 8.61 1.32
N GLU A 72 -1.26 8.39 1.98
CA GLU A 72 -2.42 7.70 1.39
C GLU A 72 -2.98 8.47 0.18
N ILE A 73 -3.12 9.79 0.27
CA ILE A 73 -3.57 10.60 -0.87
C ILE A 73 -2.59 10.49 -2.04
N ALA A 74 -1.29 10.60 -1.77
CA ALA A 74 -0.25 10.49 -2.80
C ALA A 74 -0.25 9.11 -3.45
N LEU A 75 -0.35 8.03 -2.67
CA LEU A 75 -0.43 6.67 -3.17
C LEU A 75 -1.71 6.41 -3.96
N GLY A 76 -2.86 6.87 -3.46
CA GLY A 76 -4.14 6.77 -4.15
C GLY A 76 -4.12 7.50 -5.49
N ALA A 77 -3.61 8.74 -5.52
CA ALA A 77 -3.42 9.50 -6.75
C ALA A 77 -2.44 8.79 -7.71
N MET A 78 -1.35 8.24 -7.19
CA MET A 78 -0.35 7.50 -7.96
C MET A 78 -0.96 6.28 -8.68
N LEU A 79 -1.87 5.57 -8.00
CA LEU A 79 -2.58 4.45 -8.59
C LEU A 79 -3.58 4.90 -9.66
N LEU A 80 -4.31 6.00 -9.43
CA LEU A 80 -5.36 6.49 -10.34
C LEU A 80 -4.84 7.22 -11.58
N ILE A 81 -3.67 7.88 -11.49
CA ILE A 81 -3.13 8.67 -12.61
C ILE A 81 -2.45 7.72 -13.63
N PRO A 82 -2.93 7.68 -14.89
CA PRO A 82 -2.39 6.77 -15.90
C PRO A 82 -0.97 7.14 -16.35
N ALA A 83 -0.54 8.39 -16.13
CA ALA A 83 0.83 8.81 -16.41
C ALA A 83 1.86 8.16 -15.48
N VAL A 84 1.43 7.56 -14.36
CA VAL A 84 2.35 6.86 -13.45
C VAL A 84 2.64 5.45 -13.97
N PRO A 85 3.94 5.11 -14.17
CA PRO A 85 4.41 3.75 -14.45
C PRO A 85 3.82 2.69 -13.50
N PRO A 86 3.31 1.56 -14.01
CA PRO A 86 2.84 0.46 -13.15
C PRO A 86 3.90 -0.04 -12.17
N LEU A 87 5.17 -0.07 -12.57
CA LEU A 87 6.26 -0.43 -11.66
C LEU A 87 6.36 0.53 -10.46
N VAL A 88 6.24 1.85 -10.70
CA VAL A 88 6.31 2.85 -9.64
C VAL A 88 5.08 2.77 -8.73
N ALA A 89 3.90 2.68 -9.31
CA ALA A 89 2.65 2.52 -8.57
C ALA A 89 2.64 1.22 -7.75
N GLY A 90 3.09 0.11 -8.35
CA GLY A 90 3.19 -1.19 -7.71
C GLY A 90 4.22 -1.22 -6.58
N ALA A 91 5.39 -0.61 -6.77
CA ALA A 91 6.40 -0.51 -5.74
C ALA A 91 5.93 0.35 -4.55
N GLY A 92 5.29 1.49 -4.82
CA GLY A 92 4.69 2.34 -3.79
C GLY A 92 3.62 1.60 -3.00
N LEU A 93 2.73 0.88 -3.71
CA LEU A 93 1.68 0.07 -3.09
C LEU A 93 2.27 -1.06 -2.23
N ALA A 94 3.22 -1.83 -2.77
CA ALA A 94 3.86 -2.92 -2.05
C ALA A 94 4.59 -2.42 -0.80
N ALA A 95 5.31 -1.31 -0.87
CA ALA A 95 6.00 -0.72 0.28
C ALA A 95 5.01 -0.25 1.35
N PHE A 96 3.93 0.42 0.95
CA PHE A 96 2.89 0.86 1.88
C PHE A 96 2.19 -0.33 2.55
N SER A 97 1.76 -1.33 1.77
CA SER A 97 1.14 -2.55 2.30
C SER A 97 2.09 -3.37 3.17
N ALA A 98 3.39 -3.40 2.87
CA ALA A 98 4.37 -4.06 3.72
C ALA A 98 4.46 -3.41 5.11
N GLY A 99 4.27 -2.09 5.20
CA GLY A 99 4.11 -1.39 6.47
C GLY A 99 2.87 -1.88 7.24
N LEU A 100 1.73 -2.01 6.57
CA LEU A 100 0.49 -2.52 7.20
C LEU A 100 0.61 -3.99 7.63
N LEU A 101 1.22 -4.82 6.80
CA LEU A 101 1.53 -6.21 7.17
C LEU A 101 2.55 -6.29 8.32
N GLY A 102 3.44 -5.31 8.42
CA GLY A 102 4.32 -5.15 9.57
C GLY A 102 3.57 -4.83 10.86
N LEU A 103 2.48 -4.04 10.79
CA LEU A 103 1.54 -3.86 11.91
C LEU A 103 0.89 -5.19 12.27
N TYR A 104 0.28 -5.87 11.29
CA TYR A 104 -0.35 -7.18 11.50
C TYR A 104 0.59 -8.20 12.17
N ALA A 105 1.83 -8.30 11.70
CA ALA A 105 2.78 -9.28 12.19
C ALA A 105 3.26 -9.01 13.62
N ARG A 106 3.34 -7.73 14.03
CA ARG A 106 4.02 -7.32 15.27
C ARG A 106 3.10 -6.79 16.36
N THR A 107 1.87 -6.38 16.03
CA THR A 107 0.90 -5.93 17.03
C THR A 107 0.35 -7.14 17.79
N PRO A 108 0.48 -7.18 19.13
CA PRO A 108 -0.11 -8.24 19.95
C PRO A 108 -1.64 -8.30 19.78
N GLY A 109 -2.20 -9.51 19.80
CA GLY A 109 -3.64 -9.73 19.69
C GLY A 109 -4.21 -9.76 18.26
N LEU A 110 -3.43 -9.43 17.23
CA LEU A 110 -3.88 -9.54 15.83
C LEU A 110 -3.67 -10.93 15.22
N ARG A 111 -2.82 -11.76 15.82
CA ARG A 111 -2.56 -13.14 15.40
C ARG A 111 -2.85 -14.11 16.53
N GLN A 112 -3.33 -15.29 16.19
CA GLN A 112 -3.43 -16.40 17.14
C GLN A 112 -2.02 -16.76 17.64
N GLU A 113 -1.91 -17.16 18.91
CA GLU A 113 -0.62 -17.51 19.52
C GLU A 113 0.09 -18.61 18.72
N GLY A 114 1.38 -18.41 18.44
CA GLY A 114 2.18 -19.36 17.65
C GLY A 114 1.82 -19.47 16.17
N SER A 115 0.88 -18.67 15.65
CA SER A 115 0.36 -18.80 14.28
C SER A 115 0.45 -17.50 13.47
N ILE A 116 0.40 -17.63 12.15
CA ILE A 116 0.21 -16.49 11.22
C ILE A 116 -1.27 -16.16 11.00
N GLN A 117 -2.19 -16.99 11.50
CA GLN A 117 -3.63 -16.80 11.32
C GLN A 117 -4.14 -15.59 12.11
N PRO A 118 -5.05 -14.81 11.54
CA PRO A 118 -5.61 -13.66 12.23
C PRO A 118 -6.55 -14.11 13.36
N THR A 119 -6.61 -13.30 14.42
CA THR A 119 -7.76 -13.29 15.33
C THR A 119 -8.92 -12.54 14.68
N GLU A 120 -10.11 -12.54 15.29
CA GLU A 120 -11.24 -11.73 14.78
C GLU A 120 -10.88 -10.25 14.64
N GLN A 121 -10.15 -9.69 15.61
CA GLN A 121 -9.64 -8.32 15.55
C GLN A 121 -8.59 -8.15 14.44
N GLY A 122 -7.77 -9.18 14.19
CA GLY A 122 -6.71 -9.18 13.19
C GLY A 122 -7.18 -9.18 11.73
N VAL A 123 -8.38 -9.71 11.45
CA VAL A 123 -8.90 -9.87 10.07
C VAL A 123 -8.91 -8.53 9.32
N ALA A 124 -9.27 -7.44 10.00
CA ALA A 124 -9.37 -6.12 9.40
C ALA A 124 -8.03 -5.58 8.86
N ILE A 125 -6.90 -5.99 9.45
CA ILE A 125 -5.55 -5.60 9.00
C ILE A 125 -4.95 -6.68 8.10
N ALA A 126 -5.22 -7.96 8.38
CA ALA A 126 -4.71 -9.09 7.60
C ALA A 126 -5.09 -9.01 6.11
N LYS A 127 -6.28 -8.50 5.81
CA LYS A 127 -6.78 -8.34 4.42
C LYS A 127 -5.91 -7.45 3.53
N ASP A 128 -5.07 -6.59 4.11
CA ASP A 128 -4.14 -5.74 3.35
C ASP A 128 -3.05 -6.56 2.63
N VAL A 129 -2.96 -7.87 2.89
CA VAL A 129 -2.16 -8.82 2.11
C VAL A 129 -2.53 -8.84 0.64
N TRP A 130 -3.80 -8.61 0.29
CA TRP A 130 -4.23 -8.53 -1.11
C TRP A 130 -3.64 -7.30 -1.80
N MET A 131 -3.57 -6.18 -1.09
CA MET A 131 -2.97 -4.95 -1.58
C MET A 131 -1.47 -5.11 -1.82
N PHE A 132 -0.78 -5.82 -0.91
CA PHE A 132 0.62 -6.19 -1.11
C PHE A 132 0.80 -7.09 -2.35
N GLY A 133 -0.06 -8.10 -2.50
CA GLY A 133 -0.07 -9.00 -3.66
C GLY A 133 -0.27 -8.27 -4.99
N ILE A 134 -1.20 -7.31 -5.05
CA ILE A 134 -1.41 -6.44 -6.22
C ILE A 134 -0.14 -5.64 -6.53
N GLY A 135 0.42 -4.96 -5.54
CA GLY A 135 1.64 -4.15 -5.73
C GLY A 135 2.82 -4.99 -6.21
N ALA A 136 3.06 -6.14 -5.57
CA ALA A 136 4.10 -7.08 -5.94
C ALA A 136 3.89 -7.64 -7.36
N SER A 137 2.65 -7.94 -7.74
CA SER A 137 2.33 -8.45 -9.09
C SER A 137 2.68 -7.42 -10.17
N MET A 138 2.37 -6.14 -9.95
CA MET A 138 2.73 -5.06 -10.88
C MET A 138 4.25 -4.86 -11.00
N VAL A 139 4.99 -5.05 -9.90
CA VAL A 139 6.46 -5.02 -9.91
C VAL A 139 7.00 -6.22 -10.68
N LEU A 140 6.52 -7.43 -10.38
CA LEU A 140 6.96 -8.66 -11.03
C LEU A 140 6.63 -8.68 -12.52
N ASP A 141 5.46 -8.18 -12.93
CA ASP A 141 5.07 -8.09 -14.35
C ASP A 141 6.08 -7.29 -15.17
N HIS A 142 6.64 -6.20 -14.62
CA HIS A 142 7.68 -5.42 -15.29
C HIS A 142 8.94 -6.26 -15.61
N PHE A 143 9.31 -7.18 -14.73
CA PHE A 143 10.51 -8.02 -14.87
C PHE A 143 10.24 -9.32 -15.64
N LEU A 144 9.09 -9.96 -15.39
CA LEU A 144 8.75 -11.31 -15.86
C LEU A 144 7.89 -11.32 -17.13
N GLY A 145 7.09 -10.28 -17.40
CA GLY A 145 6.20 -10.18 -18.57
C GLY A 145 6.91 -10.20 -19.93
N SER A 146 8.25 -10.15 -19.94
CA SER A 146 9.09 -10.24 -21.14
C SER A 146 9.04 -11.58 -21.87
N HIS A 147 8.68 -12.69 -21.20
CA HIS A 147 8.82 -14.04 -21.78
C HIS A 147 7.61 -14.56 -22.58
N ARG A 148 6.45 -13.89 -22.50
CA ARG A 148 5.21 -14.41 -23.12
C ARG A 148 5.02 -14.03 -24.60
N ARG A 149 5.84 -13.11 -25.15
CA ARG A 149 5.67 -12.59 -26.53
C ARG A 149 6.82 -12.86 -27.50
N GLU A 150 7.86 -13.60 -27.09
CA GLU A 150 8.86 -14.12 -28.04
C GLU A 150 8.46 -15.50 -28.61
N ARG A 151 7.34 -16.08 -28.15
CA ARG A 151 6.85 -17.40 -28.59
C ARG A 151 5.49 -17.37 -29.31
N ALA A 152 5.00 -16.19 -29.69
CA ALA A 152 3.79 -16.01 -30.51
C ALA A 152 4.15 -15.13 -31.70
#